data_AF-A0A2E2T2U1-F1
#
_entry.id   AF-A0A2E2T2U1-F1
#
_cell.length_a   1.000
_cell.length_b   1.000
_cell.length_c   1.000
_cell.angle_alpha   90.00
_cell.angle_beta   90.00
_cell.angle_gamma   90.00
#
_symmetry.space_group_name_H-M   'P 1'
#
loop_
_entity.id
_entity.type
_entity.pdbx_description
1 polymer ?
#
loop_
_entity_poly.entity_id
_entity_poly.type
_entity_poly.pdbx_seq_one_letter_code
_entity_poly.pdbx_strand_id
1 'polypeptide(L)'
;MAKKKTTQKNTKARQRAQAKYNSTTKQKKRRAARNAARRKMIKAGKARKGDGKDVAHKNNNPRDNKSSNLTMQSKAKNRSFKRNKKAQRKR
;
A
#
# COMPACT_ATOMS: atom_id res chain seq x y z
N MET A 1 -17.51 7.05 -16.04
CA MET A 1 -16.13 6.62 -15.73
C MET A 1 -15.91 5.20 -16.23
N ALA A 2 -15.10 5.00 -17.27
CA ALA A 2 -14.83 3.68 -17.83
C ALA A 2 -14.15 2.79 -16.77
N LYS A 3 -14.78 1.65 -16.44
CA LYS A 3 -14.17 0.64 -15.55
C LYS A 3 -12.87 0.17 -16.21
N LYS A 4 -11.71 0.53 -15.65
CA LYS A 4 -10.41 0.03 -16.12
C LYS A 4 -10.48 -1.50 -16.24
N LYS A 5 -10.34 -2.03 -17.45
CA LYS A 5 -10.25 -3.47 -17.74
C LYS A 5 -9.13 -4.04 -16.88
N THR A 6 -9.46 -4.79 -15.84
CA THR A 6 -8.45 -5.50 -15.05
C THR A 6 -7.90 -6.62 -15.91
N THR A 7 -6.58 -6.71 -16.03
CA THR A 7 -5.87 -7.68 -16.90
C THR A 7 -6.14 -9.16 -16.55
N GLN A 8 -6.81 -9.46 -15.43
CA GLN A 8 -7.18 -10.82 -15.02
C GLN A 8 -8.63 -10.91 -14.52
N LYS A 9 -9.35 -11.95 -14.96
CA LYS A 9 -10.75 -12.23 -14.57
C LYS A 9 -10.89 -12.40 -13.06
N ASN A 10 -11.93 -11.79 -12.48
CA ASN A 10 -12.20 -11.85 -11.04
C ASN A 10 -12.97 -13.11 -10.62
N THR A 11 -12.36 -14.27 -10.82
CA THR A 11 -12.99 -15.57 -10.51
C THR A 11 -13.21 -15.75 -9.00
N LYS A 12 -14.23 -16.55 -8.63
CA LYS A 12 -14.49 -16.92 -7.22
C LYS A 12 -13.26 -17.58 -6.57
N ALA A 13 -12.55 -18.42 -7.31
CA ALA A 13 -11.31 -19.06 -6.84
C ALA A 13 -10.23 -18.03 -6.46
N ARG A 14 -10.01 -17.01 -7.29
CA ARG A 14 -9.04 -15.93 -7.01
C ARG A 14 -9.43 -15.13 -5.77
N GLN A 15 -10.71 -14.83 -5.61
CA GLN A 15 -11.22 -14.12 -4.42
C GLN A 15 -10.96 -14.93 -3.14
N ARG A 16 -11.25 -16.24 -3.16
CA ARG A 16 -10.95 -17.15 -2.03
C ARG A 16 -9.47 -17.22 -1.70
N ALA A 17 -8.60 -17.35 -2.71
CA ALA A 17 -7.14 -17.37 -2.51
C ALA A 17 -6.63 -16.04 -1.90
N GLN A 18 -7.10 -14.91 -2.41
CA GLN A 18 -6.74 -13.59 -1.88
C GLN A 18 -7.24 -13.41 -0.44
N ALA A 19 -8.45 -13.86 -0.13
CA ALA A 19 -9.00 -13.84 1.23
C ALA A 19 -8.13 -14.67 2.19
N LYS A 20 -7.79 -15.91 1.81
CA LYS A 20 -6.89 -16.78 2.59
C LYS A 20 -5.54 -16.10 2.86
N TYR A 21 -4.91 -15.55 1.82
CA TYR A 21 -3.64 -14.81 1.95
C TYR A 21 -3.77 -13.61 2.90
N ASN A 22 -4.84 -12.81 2.75
CA ASN A 22 -5.11 -11.63 3.55
C ASN A 22 -5.45 -11.93 5.02
N SER A 23 -5.92 -13.15 5.31
CA SER A 23 -6.24 -13.66 6.65
C SER A 23 -5.01 -14.11 7.43
N THR A 24 -3.87 -14.33 6.78
CA THR A 24 -2.62 -14.72 7.46
C THR A 24 -2.18 -13.65 8.48
N THR A 25 -1.64 -14.10 9.62
CA THR A 25 -1.16 -13.22 10.69
C THR A 25 -0.12 -12.21 10.20
N LYS A 26 0.75 -12.62 9.27
CA LYS A 26 1.75 -11.74 8.64
C LYS A 26 1.09 -10.58 7.88
N GLN A 27 0.03 -10.86 7.10
CA GLN A 27 -0.68 -9.82 6.36
C GLN A 27 -1.53 -8.93 7.27
N LYS A 28 -2.16 -9.49 8.30
CA LYS A 28 -2.86 -8.71 9.34
C LYS A 28 -1.92 -7.72 10.03
N LYS A 29 -0.73 -8.17 10.47
CA LYS A 29 0.31 -7.31 11.07
C LYS A 29 0.78 -6.21 10.09
N ARG A 30 0.99 -6.54 8.81
CA ARG A 30 1.36 -5.56 7.77
C ARG A 30 0.24 -4.54 7.50
N ARG A 31 -1.03 -4.96 7.54
CA ARG A 31 -2.19 -4.06 7.40
C ARG A 31 -2.27 -3.10 8.59
N ALA A 32 -2.14 -3.61 9.81
CA ALA A 32 -2.12 -2.82 11.02
C ALA A 32 -1.00 -1.76 11.00
N ALA A 33 0.21 -2.14 10.60
CA ALA A 33 1.34 -1.22 10.49
C ALA A 33 1.09 -0.08 9.46
N ARG A 34 0.53 -0.40 8.28
CA ARG A 34 0.15 0.64 7.29
C ARG A 34 -0.96 1.56 7.81
N ASN A 35 -1.94 1.01 8.52
CA ASN A 35 -3.01 1.81 9.12
C ASN A 35 -2.46 2.74 10.21
N ALA A 36 -1.51 2.27 11.02
CA ALA A 36 -0.81 3.09 12.00
C ALA A 36 -0.02 4.22 11.33
N ALA A 37 0.68 3.95 10.23
CA ALA A 37 1.35 4.98 9.43
C ALA A 37 0.36 6.05 8.95
N ARG A 38 -0.78 5.64 8.38
CA ARG A 38 -1.81 6.59 7.91
C ARG A 38 -2.41 7.39 9.06
N ARG A 39 -2.69 6.78 10.22
CA ARG A 39 -3.15 7.49 11.42
C ARG A 39 -2.14 8.53 11.90
N LYS A 40 -0.84 8.20 11.92
CA LYS A 40 0.21 9.19 12.26
C LYS A 40 0.22 10.37 11.31
N MET A 41 0.10 10.12 10.00
CA MET A 41 0.06 11.18 9.00
C MET A 41 -1.20 12.05 9.09
N ILE A 42 -2.35 11.45 9.46
CA ILE A 42 -3.58 12.20 9.75
C ILE A 42 -3.40 13.07 11.00
N LYS A 43 -2.87 12.51 12.09
CA LYS A 43 -2.60 13.25 13.33
C LYS A 43 -1.65 14.43 13.11
N ALA A 44 -0.67 14.27 12.20
CA ALA A 44 0.25 15.33 11.81
C ALA A 44 -0.34 16.34 10.79
N GLY A 45 -1.63 16.26 10.45
CA GLY A 45 -2.28 17.16 9.48
C GLY A 45 -1.90 16.92 8.01
N LYS A 46 -1.10 15.89 7.71
CA LYS A 46 -0.55 15.63 6.36
C LYS A 46 -1.48 14.79 5.47
N ALA A 47 -2.37 14.00 6.08
CA ALA A 47 -3.29 13.13 5.38
C ALA A 47 -4.74 13.39 5.81
N ARG A 48 -5.69 13.20 4.90
CA ARG A 48 -7.13 13.23 5.20
C ARG A 48 -7.85 12.08 4.50
N LYS A 49 -9.06 11.74 4.96
CA LYS A 49 -9.91 10.81 4.20
C LYS A 49 -10.28 11.51 2.89
N GLY A 50 -10.14 10.81 1.76
CA GLY A 50 -10.45 11.39 0.43
C GLY A 50 -9.36 12.28 -0.19
N ASP A 51 -8.18 12.44 0.41
CA ASP A 51 -7.07 13.24 -0.18
C ASP A 51 -6.52 12.70 -1.51
N GLY A 52 -6.88 11.48 -1.89
CA GLY A 52 -6.34 10.84 -3.08
C GLY A 52 -4.84 10.56 -3.00
N LYS A 53 -4.22 10.66 -1.81
CA LYS A 53 -2.78 10.44 -1.58
C LYS A 53 -2.53 9.14 -0.81
N ASP A 54 -1.43 8.50 -1.14
CA ASP A 54 -0.97 7.29 -0.46
C ASP A 54 0.21 7.63 0.47
N VAL A 55 0.30 6.95 1.61
CA VAL A 55 1.47 7.02 2.49
C VAL A 55 2.57 6.15 1.89
N ALA A 56 3.74 6.73 1.65
CA ALA A 56 4.93 6.05 1.16
C ALA A 56 5.96 5.89 2.28
N HIS A 57 6.57 4.70 2.33
CA HIS A 57 7.71 4.38 3.20
C HIS A 57 9.00 4.52 2.39
N LYS A 58 9.86 5.48 2.73
CA LYS A 58 11.11 5.73 1.99
C LYS A 58 11.98 4.48 1.90
N ASN A 59 12.07 3.71 2.99
CA ASN A 59 12.85 2.48 3.08
C ASN A 59 12.16 1.20 2.56
N ASN A 60 10.94 1.27 2.01
CA ASN A 60 10.12 0.11 1.62
C ASN A 60 9.77 -0.88 2.74
N ASN A 61 9.99 -0.53 4.01
CA ASN A 61 9.59 -1.38 5.12
C ASN A 61 8.25 -0.88 5.70
N PRO A 62 7.12 -1.59 5.48
CA PRO A 62 5.81 -1.17 5.97
C PRO A 62 5.68 -1.21 7.50
N ARG A 63 6.68 -1.75 8.22
CA ARG A 63 6.74 -1.78 9.68
C ARG A 63 7.47 -0.56 10.27
N ASP A 64 8.24 0.17 9.47
CA ASP A 64 8.96 1.35 9.94
C ASP A 64 8.10 2.60 9.82
N ASN A 65 7.40 2.93 10.91
CA ASN A 65 6.49 4.06 10.97
C ASN A 65 7.11 5.29 11.64
N LYS A 66 8.43 5.48 11.55
CA LYS A 66 9.10 6.73 11.95
C LYS A 66 8.65 7.87 11.04
N SER A 67 8.35 9.04 11.60
CA SER A 67 7.85 10.19 10.84
C SER A 67 8.80 10.64 9.72
N SER A 68 10.11 10.50 9.94
CA SER A 68 11.15 10.79 8.94
C SER A 68 11.12 9.83 7.74
N ASN A 69 10.61 8.60 7.91
CA ASN A 69 10.48 7.59 6.87
C ASN A 69 9.15 7.69 6.09
N LEU A 70 8.13 8.34 6.66
CA LEU A 70 6.82 8.48 6.04
C LEU A 70 6.75 9.74 5.18
N THR A 71 6.14 9.64 4.00
CA THR A 71 5.86 10.78 3.13
C THR A 71 4.52 10.60 2.44
N MET A 72 3.83 11.71 2.12
CA MET A 72 2.61 11.67 1.33
C MET A 72 2.96 11.80 -0.15
N GLN A 73 2.49 10.85 -0.95
CA GLN A 73 2.70 10.84 -2.39
C GLN A 73 1.39 10.68 -3.15
N SER A 74 1.38 11.14 -4.41
CA SER A 74 0.30 10.79 -5.32
C SER A 74 0.26 9.28 -5.54
N LYS A 75 -0.94 8.73 -5.81
CA LYS A 75 -1.13 7.31 -6.11
C LYS A 75 -0.23 6.84 -7.26
N ALA A 76 -0.09 7.67 -8.30
CA ALA A 76 0.73 7.38 -9.46
C ALA A 76 2.20 7.18 -9.06
N LYS A 77 2.77 8.13 -8.29
CA LYS A 77 4.17 8.08 -7.87
C LYS A 77 4.46 6.92 -6.91
N ASN A 78 3.57 6.66 -5.95
CA ASN A 78 3.79 5.60 -4.95
C ASN A 78 3.66 4.19 -5.58
N ARG A 79 2.75 4.02 -6.54
CA ARG A 79 2.47 2.70 -7.16
C ARG A 79 3.34 2.43 -8.39
N SER A 80 3.93 3.47 -8.98
CA SER A 80 4.81 3.40 -10.15
C SER A 80 6.26 3.64 -9.74
N PHE A 81 6.98 2.57 -9.47
CA PHE A 81 8.43 2.59 -9.25
C PHE A 81 9.08 1.52 -10.13
N LYS A 82 10.29 1.81 -10.62
CA LYS A 82 11.07 0.86 -11.40
C LYS A 82 11.30 -0.40 -10.56
N ARG A 83 11.06 -1.58 -11.15
CA ARG A 83 11.28 -2.87 -10.49
C ARG A 83 12.51 -3.57 -11.09
N ASN A 84 13.23 -4.32 -10.27
CA ASN A 84 14.29 -5.21 -10.74
C ASN A 84 13.71 -6.53 -11.27
N LYS A 85 14.56 -7.40 -11.83
CA LYS A 85 14.17 -8.73 -12.35
C LYS A 85 13.47 -9.61 -11.29
N LYS A 86 13.69 -9.34 -9.99
CA LYS A 86 13.07 -10.01 -8.85
C LYS A 86 11.79 -9.32 -8.35
N ALA A 87 11.21 -8.43 -9.13
CA ALA A 87 10.01 -7.64 -8.81
C ALA A 87 10.12 -6.74 -7.56
N GLN A 88 11.32 -6.50 -7.05
CA GLN A 88 11.57 -5.55 -5.96
C GLN A 88 11.76 -4.15 -6.52
N ARG A 89 11.56 -3.10 -5.71
CA ARG A 89 11.88 -1.72 -6.12
C ARG A 89 13.36 -1.64 -6.48
N LYS A 90 13.66 -1.23 -7.72
CA LYS A 90 15.02 -0.93 -8.17
C LYS A 90 15.49 0.31 -7.41
N ARG A 91 16.59 0.18 -6.70
CA ARG A 91 17.33 1.30 -6.10
C ARG A 91 18.33 1.81 -7.10
#